data_AF-A0A958GVN4-F1
#
_entry.id   AF-A0A958GVN4-F1
#
_cell.length_a   1.000
_cell.length_b   1.000
_cell.length_c   1.000
_cell.angle_alpha   90.00
_cell.angle_beta   90.00
_cell.angle_gamma   90.00
#
_symmetry.space_group_name_H-M   'P 1'
#
loop_
_entity.id
_entity.type
_entity.pdbx_description
1 polymer ?
#
loop_
_entity_poly.entity_id
_entity_poly.type
_entity_poly.pdbx_seq_one_letter_code
_entity_poly.pdbx_strand_id
1 'polypeptide(L)'
;MGEKRIDARALQELIRRRYPAPQWLVLFEVRNDPRLATRRADAIAVSTDSRAGVEIHGFEIKASRADWLREVRMPQKSRDFSDYCDRWWLVASSSKILRESEVPPGWGLLLPRGERLISTREAPQLESKPVERPFLAALLRRAIEESPHQERLREEFHRGFEEGQALQRRSVSLDTRLAERRAELLQRKILTFEEESGIPVEPWRGARIGQAVRLVLSGGMEQYRRRLERAEHSLGTLTERIRGALEELGDEALEEERVFLEELRAAQSGD
;
A
#
# COMPACT_ATOMS: atom_id res chain seq x y z
N MET A 1 5.56 -7.35 -49.73
CA MET A 1 5.43 -7.95 -48.38
C MET A 1 6.55 -7.38 -47.53
N GLY A 2 6.25 -6.47 -46.60
CA GLY A 2 7.27 -5.77 -45.80
C GLY A 2 8.05 -6.76 -44.94
N GLU A 3 9.37 -6.67 -44.95
CA GLU A 3 10.26 -7.47 -44.11
C GLU A 3 9.90 -7.19 -42.64
N LYS A 4 9.35 -8.19 -41.93
CA LYS A 4 8.95 -8.04 -40.54
C LYS A 4 10.19 -7.70 -39.72
N ARG A 5 10.17 -6.55 -39.02
CA ARG A 5 11.27 -6.13 -38.17
C ARG A 5 11.46 -7.14 -37.04
N ILE A 6 12.63 -7.77 -37.00
CA ILE A 6 13.02 -8.70 -35.93
C ILE A 6 13.59 -7.88 -34.78
N ASP A 7 13.02 -8.03 -33.59
CA ASP A 7 13.48 -7.37 -32.37
C ASP A 7 14.48 -8.25 -31.58
N ALA A 8 15.00 -7.73 -30.47
CA ALA A 8 15.98 -8.43 -29.66
C ALA A 8 15.42 -9.74 -29.07
N ARG A 9 14.16 -9.76 -28.65
CA ARG A 9 13.52 -10.95 -28.08
C ARG A 9 13.39 -12.06 -29.14
N ALA A 10 12.98 -11.70 -30.36
CA ALA A 10 12.94 -12.66 -31.46
C ALA A 10 14.33 -13.23 -31.79
N LEU A 11 15.40 -12.42 -31.69
CA LEU A 11 16.77 -12.92 -31.84
C LEU A 11 17.16 -13.90 -30.73
N GLN A 12 16.79 -13.63 -29.47
CA GLN A 12 17.03 -14.55 -28.35
C GLN A 12 16.37 -15.92 -28.60
N GLU A 13 15.15 -15.95 -29.11
CA GLU A 13 14.48 -17.21 -29.47
C GLU A 13 15.21 -17.96 -30.59
N LEU A 14 15.73 -17.25 -31.60
CA LEU A 14 16.52 -17.86 -32.65
C LEU A 14 17.86 -18.41 -32.15
N ILE A 15 18.48 -17.76 -31.14
CA ILE A 15 19.65 -18.29 -30.43
C ILE A 15 19.29 -19.58 -29.72
N ARG A 16 18.20 -19.62 -28.93
CA ARG A 16 17.72 -20.85 -28.24
C ARG A 16 17.49 -21.99 -29.23
N ARG A 17 16.92 -21.71 -30.40
CA ARG A 17 16.68 -22.73 -31.45
C ARG A 17 17.98 -23.26 -32.06
N ARG A 18 19.00 -22.41 -32.21
CA ARG A 18 20.31 -22.82 -32.74
C ARG A 18 21.12 -23.62 -31.72
N TYR A 19 20.96 -23.30 -30.44
CA TYR A 19 21.66 -23.94 -29.31
C TYR A 19 20.62 -24.61 -28.38
N PRO A 20 20.01 -25.72 -28.80
CA PRO A 20 18.90 -26.33 -28.08
C PRO A 20 19.37 -27.11 -26.84
N ALA A 21 18.47 -27.21 -25.86
CA ALA A 21 18.58 -28.15 -24.77
C ALA A 21 18.29 -29.61 -25.25
N PRO A 22 18.89 -30.64 -24.62
CA PRO A 22 19.78 -30.54 -23.46
C PRO A 22 21.22 -30.20 -23.82
N GLN A 23 21.61 -30.20 -25.10
CA GLN A 23 23.02 -30.09 -25.55
C GLN A 23 23.67 -28.74 -25.21
N TRP A 24 22.83 -27.70 -25.06
CA TRP A 24 23.27 -26.37 -24.67
C TRP A 24 22.39 -25.82 -23.56
N LEU A 25 23.03 -25.15 -22.60
CA LEU A 25 22.39 -24.23 -21.67
C LEU A 25 22.56 -22.82 -22.22
N VAL A 26 21.46 -22.16 -22.61
CA VAL A 26 21.47 -20.77 -23.07
C VAL A 26 20.90 -19.87 -21.98
N LEU A 27 21.66 -18.85 -21.59
CA LEU A 27 21.33 -17.85 -20.58
C LEU A 27 21.38 -16.47 -21.21
N PHE A 28 20.42 -15.61 -20.88
CA PHE A 28 20.35 -14.23 -21.38
C PHE A 28 20.72 -13.22 -20.28
N GLU A 29 21.20 -12.04 -20.67
CA GLU A 29 21.55 -10.95 -19.75
C GLU A 29 22.51 -11.35 -18.61
N VAL A 30 23.52 -12.15 -18.93
CA VAL A 30 24.46 -12.72 -17.97
C VAL A 30 25.38 -11.64 -17.41
N ARG A 31 25.47 -11.54 -16.08
CA ARG A 31 26.34 -10.58 -15.37
C ARG A 31 27.78 -11.10 -15.29
N ASN A 32 28.76 -10.19 -15.29
CA ASN A 32 30.17 -10.55 -15.09
C ASN A 32 30.51 -10.93 -13.63
N ASP A 33 29.72 -10.45 -12.67
CA ASP A 33 29.88 -10.76 -11.24
C ASP A 33 28.49 -10.84 -10.56
N PRO A 34 28.27 -11.74 -9.59
CA PRO A 34 26.96 -11.90 -8.95
C PRO A 34 26.60 -10.79 -7.96
N ARG A 35 27.58 -10.02 -7.46
CA ARG A 35 27.44 -9.02 -6.38
C ARG A 35 27.76 -7.60 -6.85
N LEU A 36 28.79 -7.42 -7.67
CA LEU A 36 29.31 -6.11 -8.12
C LEU A 36 29.19 -5.92 -9.64
N ALA A 37 28.18 -6.53 -10.27
CA ALA A 37 27.99 -6.48 -11.71
C ALA A 37 28.01 -5.03 -12.24
N THR A 38 29.00 -4.72 -13.07
CA THR A 38 29.08 -3.45 -13.81
C THR A 38 28.61 -3.60 -15.24
N ARG A 39 28.56 -4.83 -15.76
CA ARG A 39 28.26 -5.13 -17.17
C ARG A 39 27.47 -6.43 -17.31
N ARG A 40 26.87 -6.62 -18.49
CA ARG A 40 26.10 -7.80 -18.87
C ARG A 40 26.44 -8.20 -20.30
N ALA A 41 26.60 -9.50 -20.54
CA ALA A 41 26.56 -10.09 -21.88
C ALA A 41 25.11 -10.33 -22.28
N ASP A 42 24.79 -10.15 -23.56
CA ASP A 42 23.41 -10.32 -24.04
C ASP A 42 22.96 -11.78 -23.96
N ALA A 43 23.84 -12.72 -24.32
CA ALA A 43 23.65 -14.13 -24.04
C ALA A 43 24.97 -14.91 -23.87
N ILE A 44 24.91 -16.01 -23.13
CA ILE A 44 25.96 -17.03 -23.05
C ILE A 44 25.30 -18.39 -23.30
N ALA A 45 25.92 -19.22 -24.15
CA ALA A 45 25.55 -20.61 -24.34
C ALA A 45 26.70 -21.52 -23.89
N VAL A 46 26.43 -22.46 -23.00
CA VAL A 46 27.40 -23.44 -22.51
C VAL A 46 26.98 -24.81 -23.03
N SER A 47 27.86 -25.48 -23.77
CA SER A 47 27.60 -26.85 -24.20
C SER A 47 27.67 -27.81 -23.00
N THR A 48 26.83 -28.84 -23.03
CA THR A 48 26.72 -29.82 -21.93
C THR A 48 27.19 -31.21 -22.37
N ASP A 49 27.59 -31.36 -23.64
CA ASP A 49 28.05 -32.65 -24.18
C ASP A 49 29.51 -32.92 -23.85
N SER A 50 29.73 -33.78 -22.86
CA SER A 50 31.05 -34.22 -22.40
C SER A 50 31.95 -34.87 -23.47
N ARG A 51 31.40 -35.33 -24.61
CA ARG A 51 32.19 -36.07 -25.62
C ARG A 51 32.98 -35.17 -26.57
N ALA A 52 32.47 -33.97 -26.85
CA ALA A 52 33.12 -32.98 -27.72
C ALA A 52 33.93 -31.94 -26.94
N GLY A 53 33.87 -31.98 -25.60
CA GLY A 53 34.36 -30.92 -24.72
C GLY A 53 33.29 -29.88 -24.43
N VAL A 54 33.45 -29.15 -23.32
CA VAL A 54 32.55 -28.08 -22.91
C VAL A 54 33.05 -26.76 -23.51
N GLU A 55 32.42 -26.33 -24.59
CA GLU A 55 32.56 -24.98 -25.17
C GLU A 55 31.58 -23.98 -24.54
N ILE A 56 32.04 -22.73 -24.42
CA ILE A 56 31.29 -21.55 -24.00
C ILE A 56 31.23 -20.55 -25.16
N HIS A 57 30.04 -20.25 -25.63
CA HIS A 57 29.79 -19.23 -26.65
C HIS A 57 29.19 -17.99 -26.02
N GLY A 58 29.74 -16.82 -26.33
CA GLY A 58 29.15 -15.54 -25.98
C GLY A 58 28.49 -14.85 -27.18
N PHE A 59 27.46 -14.06 -26.89
CA PHE A 59 26.67 -13.38 -27.92
C PHE A 59 26.46 -11.92 -27.56
N GLU A 60 26.62 -11.08 -28.58
CA GLU A 60 26.25 -9.66 -28.59
C GLU A 60 25.07 -9.48 -29.57
N ILE A 61 23.95 -8.94 -29.13
CA ILE A 61 22.72 -8.81 -29.92
C ILE A 61 22.53 -7.36 -30.36
N LYS A 62 22.28 -7.13 -31.66
CA LYS A 62 21.99 -5.81 -32.22
C LYS A 62 20.74 -5.83 -33.10
N ALA A 63 19.67 -5.23 -32.57
CA ALA A 63 18.39 -5.08 -33.28
C ALA A 63 18.30 -3.79 -34.13
N SER A 64 19.27 -2.86 -33.99
CA SER A 64 19.32 -1.64 -34.81
C SER A 64 20.73 -1.16 -35.14
N ARG A 65 20.87 -0.42 -36.24
CA ARG A 65 22.13 0.24 -36.67
C ARG A 65 22.65 1.23 -35.63
N ALA A 66 21.75 1.97 -34.99
CA ALA A 66 22.10 2.99 -34.00
C ALA A 66 22.70 2.35 -32.73
N ASP A 67 22.22 1.17 -32.33
CA ASP A 67 22.80 0.42 -31.20
C ASP A 67 24.22 -0.05 -31.55
N TRP A 68 24.39 -0.60 -32.75
CA TRP A 68 25.70 -1.05 -33.22
C TRP A 68 26.75 0.06 -33.28
N LEU A 69 26.41 1.21 -33.88
CA LEU A 69 27.34 2.33 -34.01
C LEU A 69 27.80 2.93 -32.67
N ARG A 70 26.94 2.85 -31.64
CA ARG A 70 27.31 3.29 -30.28
C ARG A 70 28.37 2.38 -29.66
N GLU A 71 28.36 1.10 -30.00
CA GLU A 71 29.21 0.09 -29.36
C GLU A 71 30.51 -0.21 -30.10
N VAL A 72 30.55 -0.11 -31.43
CA VAL A 72 31.82 -0.20 -32.20
C VAL A 72 32.87 0.79 -31.67
N ARG A 73 32.42 1.91 -31.11
CA ARG A 73 33.27 2.93 -30.49
C ARG A 73 33.82 2.53 -29.11
N MET A 74 33.40 1.40 -28.54
CA MET A 74 33.80 0.91 -27.21
C MET A 74 34.15 -0.60 -27.19
N PRO A 75 35.20 -1.05 -27.92
CA PRO A 75 35.52 -2.47 -28.08
C PRO A 75 35.91 -3.20 -26.79
N GLN A 76 36.20 -2.46 -25.71
CA GLN A 76 36.60 -3.04 -24.42
C GLN A 76 35.42 -3.64 -23.63
N LYS A 77 34.17 -3.35 -24.02
CA LYS A 77 32.98 -3.82 -23.29
C LYS A 77 32.78 -5.33 -23.34
N SER A 78 33.11 -5.92 -24.47
CA SER A 78 32.95 -7.34 -24.74
C SER A 78 34.08 -8.19 -24.18
N ARG A 79 35.28 -7.61 -23.98
CA ARG A 79 36.47 -8.34 -23.46
C ARG A 79 36.21 -9.00 -22.11
N ASP A 80 35.47 -8.33 -21.24
CA ASP A 80 35.13 -8.82 -19.90
C ASP A 80 34.41 -10.17 -19.90
N PHE A 81 33.78 -10.54 -21.02
CA PHE A 81 33.09 -11.81 -21.20
C PHE A 81 33.77 -12.71 -22.23
N SER A 82 34.26 -12.14 -23.34
CA SER A 82 34.89 -12.92 -24.40
C SER A 82 36.15 -13.63 -23.95
N ASP A 83 36.84 -13.13 -22.92
CA ASP A 83 38.00 -13.79 -22.32
C ASP A 83 37.66 -15.17 -21.73
N TYR A 84 36.40 -15.43 -21.37
CA TYR A 84 35.93 -16.73 -20.85
C TYR A 84 35.22 -17.57 -21.90
N CYS A 85 35.09 -17.08 -23.14
CA CYS A 85 34.34 -17.74 -24.19
C CYS A 85 35.28 -18.34 -25.24
N ASP A 86 34.97 -19.53 -25.72
CA ASP A 86 35.64 -20.19 -26.82
C ASP A 86 35.29 -19.56 -28.16
N ARG A 87 34.10 -18.96 -28.26
CA ARG A 87 33.64 -18.19 -29.43
C ARG A 87 32.84 -16.97 -29.00
N TRP A 88 32.92 -15.91 -29.79
CA TRP A 88 32.10 -14.72 -29.61
C TRP A 88 31.36 -14.36 -30.90
N TRP A 89 30.04 -14.20 -30.80
CA TRP A 89 29.14 -13.99 -31.93
C TRP A 89 28.44 -12.63 -31.86
N LEU A 90 28.43 -11.91 -32.98
CA LEU A 90 27.48 -10.82 -33.20
C LEU A 90 26.20 -11.40 -33.81
N VAL A 91 25.06 -11.10 -33.22
CA VAL A 91 23.74 -11.48 -33.72
C VAL A 91 22.99 -10.21 -34.13
N ALA A 92 22.85 -9.97 -35.43
CA ALA A 92 22.17 -8.78 -35.94
C ALA A 92 20.81 -9.12 -36.56
N SER A 93 19.81 -8.26 -36.37
CA SER A 93 18.45 -8.55 -36.85
C SER A 93 18.28 -8.48 -38.37
N SER A 94 19.25 -7.91 -39.10
CA SER A 94 19.34 -8.00 -40.56
C SER A 94 20.74 -7.59 -41.05
N SER A 95 21.08 -7.95 -42.29
CA SER A 95 22.29 -7.47 -42.98
C SER A 95 22.33 -5.95 -43.22
N LYS A 96 21.21 -5.25 -43.01
CA LYS A 96 21.13 -3.77 -43.11
C LYS A 96 21.69 -3.07 -41.86
N ILE A 97 21.88 -3.79 -40.75
CA ILE A 97 22.38 -3.23 -39.50
C ILE A 97 23.89 -3.02 -39.54
N LEU A 98 24.64 -3.89 -40.21
CA LEU A 98 26.08 -3.75 -40.33
C LEU A 98 26.62 -4.54 -41.51
N ARG A 99 27.74 -4.07 -42.04
CA ARG A 99 28.51 -4.76 -43.06
C ARG A 99 29.47 -5.73 -42.37
N GLU A 100 29.76 -6.85 -43.01
CA GLU A 100 30.68 -7.86 -42.46
C GLU A 100 32.08 -7.30 -42.15
N SER A 101 32.52 -6.30 -42.91
CA SER A 101 33.78 -5.58 -42.69
C SER A 101 33.82 -4.78 -41.39
N GLU A 102 32.67 -4.52 -40.77
CA GLU A 102 32.59 -3.82 -39.49
C GLU A 102 32.70 -4.79 -38.30
N VAL A 103 32.55 -6.09 -38.53
CA VAL A 103 32.63 -7.11 -37.48
C VAL A 103 34.08 -7.27 -37.03
N PRO A 104 34.38 -7.18 -35.71
CA PRO A 104 35.73 -7.34 -35.20
C PRO A 104 36.39 -8.64 -35.64
N PRO A 105 37.73 -8.70 -35.83
CA PRO A 105 38.44 -9.91 -36.29
C PRO A 105 38.14 -11.19 -35.51
N GLY A 106 38.06 -11.11 -34.17
CA GLY A 106 37.81 -12.26 -33.30
C GLY A 106 36.34 -12.69 -33.18
N TRP A 107 35.43 -12.11 -33.96
CA TRP A 107 34.00 -12.32 -33.82
C TRP A 107 33.41 -13.02 -35.06
N GLY A 108 32.39 -13.86 -34.84
CA GLY A 108 31.50 -14.33 -35.89
C GLY A 108 30.28 -13.42 -36.09
N LEU A 109 29.53 -13.66 -37.16
CA LEU A 109 28.29 -12.97 -37.48
C LEU A 109 27.16 -13.97 -37.77
N LEU A 110 26.10 -13.88 -36.98
CA LEU A 110 24.84 -14.60 -37.16
C LEU A 110 23.75 -13.65 -37.64
N LEU A 111 23.07 -14.03 -38.73
CA LEU A 111 21.92 -13.31 -39.26
C LEU A 111 20.69 -14.23 -39.35
N PRO A 112 19.48 -13.70 -39.12
CA PRO A 112 18.25 -14.46 -39.29
C PRO A 112 17.97 -14.76 -40.76
N ARG A 113 17.59 -16.00 -41.07
CA ARG A 113 16.99 -16.43 -42.34
C ARG A 113 15.78 -17.29 -42.03
N GLY A 114 14.59 -16.70 -42.12
CA GLY A 114 13.35 -17.33 -41.67
C GLY A 114 13.41 -17.61 -40.16
N GLU A 115 13.18 -18.86 -39.75
CA GLU A 115 13.17 -19.28 -38.34
C GLU A 115 14.53 -19.77 -37.81
N ARG A 116 15.64 -19.48 -38.50
CA ARG A 116 16.98 -19.94 -38.11
C ARG A 116 18.01 -18.81 -38.17
N LEU A 117 19.06 -18.92 -37.36
CA LEU A 117 20.29 -18.13 -37.51
C LEU A 117 21.28 -18.84 -38.43
N ILE A 118 21.86 -18.09 -39.36
CA ILE A 118 22.92 -18.53 -40.26
C ILE A 118 24.19 -17.75 -39.96
N SER A 119 25.31 -18.49 -39.90
CA SER A 119 26.65 -17.91 -39.86
C SER A 119 27.00 -17.37 -41.24
N THR A 120 27.09 -16.05 -41.38
CA THR A 120 27.65 -15.45 -42.60
C THR A 120 29.14 -15.19 -42.47
N ARG A 121 29.62 -15.09 -41.22
CA ARG A 121 31.03 -15.12 -40.88
C ARG A 121 31.22 -16.02 -39.67
N GLU A 122 32.06 -17.04 -39.80
CA GLU A 122 32.31 -17.98 -38.71
C GLU A 122 33.10 -17.33 -37.58
N ALA A 123 32.73 -17.62 -36.33
CA ALA A 123 33.49 -17.17 -35.18
C ALA A 123 34.76 -18.01 -35.05
N PRO A 124 35.96 -17.37 -35.03
CA PRO A 124 37.20 -18.11 -34.78
C PRO A 124 37.21 -18.71 -33.38
N GLN A 125 37.99 -19.76 -33.19
CA GLN A 125 38.29 -20.27 -31.86
C GLN A 125 39.12 -19.22 -31.11
N LEU A 126 38.70 -18.86 -29.91
CA LEU A 126 39.43 -17.98 -29.00
C LEU A 126 40.24 -18.80 -28.00
N GLU A 127 41.32 -18.21 -27.49
CA GLU A 127 42.06 -18.76 -26.36
C GLU A 127 41.34 -18.34 -25.07
N SER A 128 40.43 -19.19 -24.62
CA SER A 128 39.59 -18.93 -23.44
C SER A 128 40.39 -19.11 -22.14
N LYS A 129 40.19 -18.19 -21.20
CA LYS A 129 40.68 -18.30 -19.83
C LYS A 129 39.78 -19.22 -19.02
N PRO A 130 40.30 -19.93 -18.01
CA PRO A 130 39.48 -20.65 -17.06
C PRO A 130 38.40 -19.76 -16.44
N VAL A 131 37.17 -20.27 -16.34
CA VAL A 131 36.06 -19.55 -15.72
C VAL A 131 36.35 -19.29 -14.25
N GLU A 132 36.40 -18.02 -13.87
CA GLU A 132 36.59 -17.63 -12.47
C GLU A 132 35.33 -17.88 -11.63
N ARG A 133 35.53 -18.13 -10.32
CA ARG A 133 34.43 -18.42 -9.39
C ARG A 133 33.30 -17.37 -9.39
N PRO A 134 33.58 -16.06 -9.45
CA PRO A 134 32.51 -15.07 -9.53
C PRO A 134 31.66 -15.23 -10.79
N PHE A 135 32.29 -15.39 -11.96
CA PHE A 135 31.55 -15.56 -13.21
C PHE A 135 30.75 -16.88 -13.21
N LEU A 136 31.32 -17.98 -12.69
CA LEU A 136 30.59 -19.23 -12.48
C LEU A 136 29.36 -19.05 -11.59
N ALA A 137 29.49 -18.33 -10.47
CA ALA A 137 28.37 -18.05 -9.58
C ALA A 137 27.29 -17.19 -10.25
N ALA A 138 27.68 -16.23 -11.10
CA ALA A 138 26.74 -15.43 -11.89
C ALA A 138 25.97 -16.29 -12.91
N LEU A 139 26.65 -17.21 -13.60
CA LEU A 139 26.03 -18.17 -14.52
C LEU A 139 25.03 -19.08 -13.80
N LEU A 140 25.43 -19.70 -12.69
CA LEU A 140 24.56 -20.60 -11.92
C LEU A 140 23.34 -19.87 -11.35
N ARG A 141 23.53 -18.66 -10.82
CA ARG A 141 22.42 -17.83 -10.36
C ARG A 141 21.46 -17.54 -11.50
N ARG A 142 21.97 -17.17 -12.67
CA ARG A 142 21.12 -16.88 -13.83
C ARG A 142 20.37 -18.11 -14.32
N ALA A 143 21.01 -19.28 -14.31
CA ALA A 143 20.36 -20.55 -14.66
C ALA A 143 19.20 -20.90 -13.70
N ILE A 144 19.34 -20.59 -12.41
CA ILE A 144 18.23 -20.73 -11.45
C ILE A 144 17.12 -19.74 -11.78
N GLU A 145 17.44 -18.47 -12.04
CA GLU A 145 16.47 -17.42 -12.36
C GLU A 145 15.68 -17.69 -13.65
N GLU A 146 16.30 -18.34 -14.64
CA GLU A 146 15.65 -18.77 -15.90
C GLU A 146 15.02 -20.17 -15.81
N SER A 147 15.07 -20.83 -14.65
CA SER A 147 14.44 -22.13 -14.47
C SER A 147 12.91 -22.02 -14.62
N PRO A 148 12.26 -22.96 -15.33
CA PRO A 148 10.80 -23.03 -15.39
C PRO A 148 10.12 -23.07 -14.01
N HIS A 149 10.83 -23.55 -12.98
CA HIS A 149 10.33 -23.55 -11.62
C HIS A 149 10.19 -22.13 -11.04
N GLN A 150 11.15 -21.24 -11.32
CA GLN A 150 11.08 -19.83 -10.90
C GLN A 150 10.01 -19.06 -11.68
N GLU A 151 9.80 -19.39 -12.96
CA GLU A 151 8.72 -18.80 -13.76
C GLU A 151 7.35 -19.13 -13.15
N ARG A 152 7.11 -20.40 -12.81
CA ARG A 152 5.89 -20.84 -12.10
C ARG A 152 5.71 -20.14 -10.75
N LEU A 153 6.77 -20.02 -9.95
CA LEU A 153 6.70 -19.31 -8.67
C LEU A 153 6.29 -17.83 -8.83
N ARG A 154 6.80 -17.16 -9.88
CA ARG A 154 6.42 -15.77 -10.19
C ARG A 154 4.97 -15.66 -10.64
N GLU A 155 4.50 -16.58 -11.47
CA GLU A 155 3.10 -16.63 -11.93
C GLU A 155 2.13 -16.84 -10.77
N GLU A 156 2.42 -17.80 -9.89
CA GLU A 156 1.60 -18.07 -8.70
C GLU A 156 1.61 -16.88 -7.72
N PHE A 157 2.76 -16.23 -7.52
CA PHE A 157 2.84 -15.01 -6.72
C PHE A 157 1.97 -13.89 -7.30
N HIS A 158 2.03 -13.68 -8.63
CA HIS A 158 1.24 -12.64 -9.29
C HIS A 158 -0.26 -12.90 -9.16
N ARG A 159 -0.67 -14.16 -9.37
CA ARG A 159 -2.04 -14.61 -9.19
C ARG A 159 -2.55 -14.34 -7.77
N GLY A 160 -1.80 -14.76 -6.75
CA GLY A 160 -2.16 -14.53 -5.35
C GLY A 160 -2.25 -13.04 -4.99
N PHE A 161 -1.37 -12.21 -5.57
CA PHE A 161 -1.41 -10.76 -5.37
C PHE A 161 -2.66 -10.10 -6.00
N GLU A 162 -3.03 -10.50 -7.21
CA GLU A 162 -4.24 -10.02 -7.89
C GLU A 162 -5.52 -10.46 -7.15
N GLU A 163 -5.57 -11.72 -6.72
CA GLU A 163 -6.67 -12.25 -5.90
C GLU A 163 -6.81 -11.47 -4.58
N GLY A 164 -5.69 -11.20 -3.90
CA GLY A 164 -5.66 -10.40 -2.68
C GLY A 164 -6.19 -8.97 -2.90
N GLN A 165 -5.78 -8.30 -3.98
CA GLN A 165 -6.31 -6.98 -4.33
C GLN A 165 -7.81 -7.01 -4.64
N ALA A 166 -8.29 -8.03 -5.36
CA ALA A 166 -9.70 -8.18 -5.69
C ALA A 166 -10.55 -8.38 -4.43
N LEU A 167 -10.08 -9.19 -3.48
CA LEU A 167 -10.72 -9.40 -2.18
C LEU A 167 -10.76 -8.11 -1.36
N GLN A 168 -9.64 -7.37 -1.29
CA GLN A 168 -9.57 -6.09 -0.60
C GLN A 168 -10.58 -5.08 -1.16
N ARG A 169 -10.64 -4.93 -2.50
CA ARG A 169 -11.60 -4.02 -3.16
C ARG A 169 -13.05 -4.40 -2.86
N ARG A 170 -13.37 -5.71 -2.87
CA ARG A 170 -14.71 -6.21 -2.53
C ARG A 170 -15.05 -5.92 -1.06
N SER A 171 -14.13 -6.18 -0.13
CA SER A 171 -14.32 -5.91 1.29
C SER A 171 -14.59 -4.43 1.55
N VAL A 172 -13.72 -3.55 1.04
CA VAL A 172 -13.87 -2.09 1.17
C VAL A 172 -15.22 -1.64 0.59
N SER A 173 -15.63 -2.18 -0.56
CA SER A 173 -16.92 -1.81 -1.16
C SER A 173 -18.12 -2.21 -0.30
N LEU A 174 -18.05 -3.36 0.39
CA LEU A 174 -19.13 -3.82 1.26
C LEU A 174 -19.18 -3.01 2.54
N ASP A 175 -18.02 -2.78 3.17
CA ASP A 175 -17.93 -1.98 4.39
C ASP A 175 -18.41 -0.54 4.18
N THR A 176 -18.01 0.07 3.06
CA THR A 176 -18.49 1.42 2.68
C THR A 176 -20.01 1.43 2.49
N ARG A 177 -20.57 0.48 1.72
CA ARG A 177 -22.03 0.41 1.49
C ARG A 177 -22.82 0.18 2.79
N LEU A 178 -22.29 -0.62 3.71
CA LEU A 178 -22.91 -0.86 5.01
C LEU A 178 -22.85 0.39 5.89
N ALA A 179 -21.73 1.13 5.86
CA ALA A 179 -21.57 2.39 6.57
C ALA A 179 -22.52 3.46 6.01
N GLU A 180 -22.62 3.60 4.69
CA GLU A 180 -23.55 4.51 4.00
C GLU A 180 -25.00 4.22 4.40
N ARG A 181 -25.45 2.97 4.30
CA ARG A 181 -26.81 2.58 4.72
C ARG A 181 -27.08 2.87 6.19
N ARG A 182 -26.10 2.65 7.08
CA ARG A 182 -26.24 2.99 8.51
C ARG A 182 -26.35 4.50 8.72
N ALA A 183 -25.55 5.29 8.01
CA ALA A 183 -25.59 6.75 8.08
C ALA A 183 -26.94 7.28 7.59
N GLU A 184 -27.45 6.79 6.46
CA GLU A 184 -28.78 7.15 5.94
C GLU A 184 -29.89 6.83 6.94
N LEU A 185 -29.86 5.65 7.56
CA LEU A 185 -30.86 5.25 8.57
C LEU A 185 -30.78 6.12 9.82
N LEU A 186 -29.58 6.46 10.30
CA LEU A 186 -29.40 7.36 11.44
C LEU A 186 -29.90 8.77 11.11
N GLN A 187 -29.58 9.27 9.92
CA GLN A 187 -30.01 10.58 9.48
C GLN A 187 -31.54 10.67 9.39
N ARG A 188 -32.20 9.64 8.83
CA ARG A 188 -33.67 9.57 8.82
C ARG A 188 -34.26 9.60 10.23
N LYS A 189 -33.69 8.82 11.16
CA LYS A 189 -34.15 8.80 12.56
C LYS A 189 -34.00 10.14 13.26
N ILE A 190 -32.88 10.84 13.01
CA ILE A 190 -32.65 12.19 13.55
C ILE A 190 -33.67 13.15 12.97
N LEU A 191 -33.86 13.19 11.65
CA LEU A 191 -34.81 14.07 10.99
C LEU A 191 -36.24 13.86 11.52
N THR A 192 -36.70 12.61 11.62
CA THR A 192 -38.02 12.31 12.19
C THR A 192 -38.15 12.82 13.62
N PHE A 193 -37.12 12.69 14.45
CA PHE A 193 -37.15 13.25 15.81
C PHE A 193 -37.21 14.78 15.80
N GLU A 194 -36.43 15.44 14.95
CA GLU A 194 -36.39 16.91 14.84
C GLU A 194 -37.73 17.47 14.35
N GLU A 195 -38.35 16.84 13.35
CA GLU A 195 -39.66 17.23 12.81
C GLU A 195 -40.77 17.09 13.86
N GLU A 196 -40.83 15.95 14.55
CA GLU A 196 -41.89 15.68 15.54
C GLU A 196 -41.70 16.46 16.85
N SER A 197 -40.46 16.72 17.26
CA SER A 197 -40.17 17.44 18.51
C SER A 197 -40.03 18.96 18.35
N GLY A 198 -39.77 19.44 17.13
CA GLY A 198 -39.42 20.84 16.85
C GLY A 198 -38.03 21.24 17.36
N ILE A 199 -37.20 20.30 17.80
CA ILE A 199 -35.89 20.56 18.41
C ILE A 199 -34.78 19.95 17.53
N PRO A 200 -33.85 20.77 16.99
CA PRO A 200 -32.71 20.25 16.26
C PRO A 200 -31.72 19.52 17.19
N VAL A 201 -31.22 18.37 16.75
CA VAL A 201 -30.25 17.54 17.46
C VAL A 201 -28.83 17.95 17.06
N GLU A 202 -28.29 18.91 17.80
CA GLU A 202 -26.90 19.35 17.61
C GLU A 202 -25.90 18.51 18.44
N PRO A 203 -24.66 18.30 17.94
CA PRO A 203 -23.64 17.48 18.61
C PRO A 203 -23.35 17.86 20.07
N TRP A 204 -23.37 19.14 20.41
CA TRP A 204 -23.09 19.65 21.76
C TRP A 204 -24.33 19.80 22.66
N ARG A 205 -25.55 19.61 22.12
CA ARG A 205 -26.81 19.78 22.89
C ARG A 205 -27.60 18.48 23.07
N GLY A 206 -27.33 17.45 22.26
CA GLY A 206 -28.09 16.19 22.29
C GLY A 206 -28.21 15.56 23.68
N ALA A 207 -27.13 15.59 24.49
CA ALA A 207 -27.15 15.04 25.84
C ALA A 207 -28.15 15.76 26.78
N ARG A 208 -28.22 17.10 26.71
CA ARG A 208 -29.16 17.89 27.52
C ARG A 208 -30.60 17.70 27.07
N ILE A 209 -30.83 17.64 25.76
CA ILE A 209 -32.15 17.34 25.17
C ILE A 209 -32.62 15.97 25.66
N GLY A 210 -31.76 14.95 25.60
CA GLY A 210 -32.07 13.61 26.10
C GLY A 210 -32.40 13.56 27.59
N GLN A 211 -31.74 14.37 28.42
CA GLN A 211 -32.07 14.50 29.85
C GLN A 211 -33.45 15.12 30.07
N ALA A 212 -33.80 16.16 29.31
CA ALA A 212 -35.12 16.79 29.39
C ALA A 212 -36.24 15.83 28.96
N VAL A 213 -36.07 15.13 27.83
CA VAL A 213 -37.01 14.10 27.37
C VAL A 213 -37.20 13.02 28.43
N ARG A 214 -36.11 12.53 29.04
CA ARG A 214 -36.16 11.55 30.12
C ARG A 214 -36.93 12.07 31.34
N LEU A 215 -36.72 13.32 31.74
CA LEU A 215 -37.41 13.93 32.88
C LEU A 215 -38.94 13.96 32.66
N VAL A 216 -39.37 14.33 31.45
CA VAL A 216 -40.79 14.38 31.10
C VAL A 216 -41.39 12.97 31.06
N LEU A 217 -40.75 12.04 30.33
CA LEU A 217 -41.25 10.67 30.17
C LEU A 217 -41.28 9.87 31.47
N SER A 218 -40.42 10.19 32.44
CA SER A 218 -40.41 9.56 33.77
C SER A 218 -41.42 10.17 34.76
N GLY A 219 -42.26 11.11 34.32
CA GLY A 219 -43.22 11.80 35.19
C GLY A 219 -42.56 12.76 36.18
N GLY A 220 -41.34 13.20 35.93
CA GLY A 220 -40.58 14.09 36.82
C GLY A 220 -41.27 15.43 37.06
N MET A 221 -42.01 15.95 36.07
CA MET A 221 -42.80 17.19 36.21
C MET A 221 -43.94 17.04 37.22
N GLU A 222 -44.60 15.89 37.24
CA GLU A 222 -45.66 15.59 38.21
C GLU A 222 -45.08 15.45 39.63
N GLN A 223 -43.89 14.86 39.76
CA GLN A 223 -43.17 14.83 41.04
C GLN A 223 -42.76 16.23 41.49
N TYR A 224 -42.33 17.09 40.56
CA TYR A 224 -41.99 18.49 40.84
C TYR A 224 -43.21 19.28 41.30
N ARG A 225 -44.36 19.12 40.62
CA ARG A 225 -45.65 19.71 41.01
C ARG A 225 -46.03 19.32 42.44
N ARG A 226 -46.02 18.02 42.76
CA ARG A 226 -46.34 17.54 44.13
C ARG A 226 -45.38 18.03 45.20
N ARG A 227 -44.15 18.39 44.84
CA ARG A 227 -43.19 18.99 45.77
C ARG A 227 -43.52 20.46 46.02
N LEU A 228 -43.86 21.20 44.97
CA LEU A 228 -44.29 22.60 45.07
C LEU A 228 -45.59 22.73 45.88
N GLU A 229 -46.58 21.87 45.64
CA GLU A 229 -47.83 21.84 46.40
C GLU A 229 -47.60 21.55 47.90
N ARG A 230 -46.68 20.63 48.21
CA ARG A 230 -46.29 20.37 49.61
C ARG A 230 -45.58 21.54 50.26
N ALA A 231 -44.72 22.24 49.51
CA ALA A 231 -44.02 23.42 49.99
C ALA A 231 -45.00 24.56 50.27
N GLU A 232 -45.94 24.82 49.36
CA GLU A 232 -47.02 25.80 49.53
C GLU A 232 -47.84 25.51 50.78
N HIS A 233 -48.29 24.26 50.97
CA HIS A 233 -49.07 23.88 52.14
C HIS A 233 -48.31 24.07 53.47
N SER A 234 -47.02 23.74 53.47
CA SER A 234 -46.16 23.92 54.64
C SER A 234 -45.95 25.40 54.98
N LEU A 235 -45.74 26.24 53.96
CA LEU A 235 -45.63 27.68 54.12
C LEU A 235 -46.93 28.28 54.67
N GLY A 236 -48.08 27.89 54.16
CA GLY A 236 -49.38 28.33 54.66
C GLY A 236 -49.56 27.99 56.15
N THR A 237 -49.18 26.78 56.56
CA THR A 237 -49.26 26.36 57.97
C THR A 237 -48.33 27.18 58.86
N LEU A 238 -47.12 27.50 58.40
CA LEU A 238 -46.19 28.38 59.12
C LEU A 238 -46.73 29.80 59.23
N THR A 239 -47.34 30.33 58.17
CA THR A 239 -47.97 31.66 58.19
C THR A 239 -49.09 31.72 59.23
N GLU A 240 -49.95 30.70 59.30
CA GLU A 240 -51.02 30.65 60.32
C GLU A 240 -50.43 30.56 61.74
N ARG A 241 -49.38 29.76 61.96
CA ARG A 241 -48.72 29.68 63.27
C ARG A 241 -48.07 30.99 63.69
N ILE A 242 -47.42 31.70 62.76
CA ILE A 242 -46.84 33.02 63.03
C ILE A 242 -47.95 34.01 63.38
N ARG A 243 -49.07 33.99 62.64
CA ARG A 243 -50.21 34.87 62.94
C ARG A 243 -50.78 34.61 64.33
N GLY A 244 -50.99 33.34 64.70
CA GLY A 244 -51.45 32.98 66.03
C GLY A 244 -50.48 33.41 67.14
N ALA A 245 -49.17 33.23 66.95
CA ALA A 245 -48.18 33.70 67.93
C ALA A 245 -48.16 35.24 68.07
N LEU A 246 -48.39 35.97 66.98
CA LEU A 246 -48.52 37.44 67.01
C LEU A 246 -49.81 37.89 67.73
N GLU A 247 -50.90 37.12 67.63
CA GLU A 247 -52.15 37.38 68.36
C GLU A 247 -52.02 37.07 69.87
N GLU A 248 -51.30 36.00 70.23
CA GLU A 248 -50.99 35.65 71.63
C GLU A 248 -50.03 36.65 72.29
N LEU A 249 -49.12 37.25 71.52
CA LEU A 249 -48.29 38.41 71.90
C LEU A 249 -49.10 39.71 71.98
N GLY A 250 -50.42 39.61 72.17
CA GLY A 250 -51.38 40.71 72.07
C GLY A 250 -51.02 41.96 72.87
N ASP A 251 -51.68 43.06 72.54
CA ASP A 251 -51.33 44.40 73.04
C ASP A 251 -51.20 44.47 74.57
N GLU A 252 -51.94 43.65 75.31
CA GLU A 252 -51.84 43.55 76.78
C GLU A 252 -50.50 42.96 77.26
N ALA A 253 -49.93 41.95 76.60
CA ALA A 253 -48.63 41.37 76.97
C ALA A 253 -47.48 42.36 76.69
N LEU A 254 -47.59 43.12 75.61
CA LEU A 254 -46.66 44.21 75.28
C LEU A 254 -46.83 45.40 76.24
N GLU A 255 -48.05 45.67 76.70
CA GLU A 255 -48.36 46.69 77.70
C GLU A 255 -47.82 46.30 79.09
N GLU A 256 -47.99 45.04 79.50
CA GLU A 256 -47.43 44.48 80.74
C GLU A 256 -45.90 44.51 80.74
N GLU A 257 -45.25 44.14 79.62
CA GLU A 257 -43.80 44.27 79.48
C GLU A 257 -43.38 45.75 79.60
N ARG A 258 -44.13 46.67 79.00
CA ARG A 258 -43.85 48.11 79.09
C ARG A 258 -43.97 48.64 80.51
N VAL A 259 -45.03 48.27 81.23
CA VAL A 259 -45.26 48.64 82.63
C VAL A 259 -44.18 48.06 83.54
N PHE A 260 -43.84 46.79 83.37
CA PHE A 260 -42.75 46.14 84.12
C PHE A 260 -41.41 46.84 83.89
N LEU A 261 -41.09 47.22 82.65
CA LEU A 261 -39.86 47.96 82.33
C LEU A 261 -39.86 49.38 82.91
N GLU A 262 -41.02 50.04 83.03
CA GLU A 262 -41.17 51.34 83.69
C GLU A 262 -40.95 51.24 85.21
N GLU A 263 -41.51 50.22 85.86
CA GLU A 263 -41.30 49.95 87.30
C GLU A 263 -39.83 49.61 87.61
N LEU A 264 -39.19 48.82 86.75
CA LEU A 264 -37.78 48.43 86.91
C LEU A 264 -36.83 49.64 86.76
N ARG A 265 -37.18 50.60 85.88
CA ARG A 265 -36.47 51.88 85.76
C ARG A 265 -36.70 52.77 86.98
N ALA A 266 -37.91 52.81 87.53
CA ALA A 266 -38.22 53.55 88.75
C ALA A 266 -37.45 53.00 89.97
N ALA A 267 -37.32 51.67 90.09
CA ALA A 267 -36.56 51.01 91.14
C ALA A 267 -35.03 51.23 91.04
N GLN A 268 -34.50 51.47 89.84
CA GLN A 268 -33.08 51.82 89.63
C GLN A 268 -32.78 53.32 89.82
N SER A 269 -33.81 54.16 89.97
CA SER A 269 -33.70 55.62 90.09
C SER A 269 -33.89 56.14 91.52
N GLY A 270 -34.13 55.25 92.49
CA GLY A 270 -34.33 55.58 93.90
C GLY A 270 -33.20 55.08 94.79
N ASP A 271 -32.06 55.77 94.76
CA ASP A 271 -31.01 55.82 95.79
C ASP A 271 -30.37 57.22 95.77
#